data_AF-E6QM44-F1
#
_entry.id   AF-E6QM44-F1
#
_cell.length_a   1.000
_cell.length_b   1.000
_cell.length_c   1.000
_cell.angle_alpha   90.00
_cell.angle_beta   90.00
_cell.angle_gamma   90.00
#
_symmetry.space_group_name_H-M   'P 1'
#
loop_
_entity.id
_entity.type
_entity.pdbx_description
1 polymer ?
#
loop_
_entity_poly.entity_id
_entity_poly.type
_entity_poly.pdbx_seq_one_letter_code
_entity_poly.pdbx_strand_id
1 'polypeptide(L)'
;MNSAMLTKTNGRISSAWALQMKATTAEDPTRLIQTMTGAILGCGGWVLSRGANESGVINLLFEFERQHCVEMYTVLVAVGLELSQVAHIRFTELCQCTRNNNEDCGAEIVSVDLEIYSFPMEMAAVRGGMPEVG
;
A
#
# COMPACT_ATOMS: atom_id res chain seq x y z
N MET A 1 15.24 4.59 29.18
CA MET A 1 14.56 4.74 27.87
C MET A 1 15.29 3.80 26.93
N ASN A 2 14.75 2.60 26.74
CA ASN A 2 15.49 1.52 26.07
C ASN A 2 15.26 1.60 24.57
N SER A 3 16.36 1.78 23.82
CA SER A 3 16.41 1.68 22.37
C SER A 3 15.87 0.34 21.90
N ALA A 4 14.90 0.37 20.99
CA ALA A 4 14.56 -0.79 20.16
C ALA A 4 15.81 -1.18 19.35
N MET A 5 16.25 -2.41 19.55
CA MET A 5 17.41 -2.99 18.90
C MET A 5 17.03 -3.31 17.45
N LEU A 6 17.45 -2.46 16.51
CA LEU A 6 17.46 -2.76 15.08
C LEU A 6 18.47 -3.90 14.84
N THR A 7 18.00 -5.14 14.76
CA THR A 7 18.79 -6.27 14.31
C THR A 7 19.03 -6.14 12.81
N LYS A 8 20.20 -5.60 12.44
CA LYS A 8 20.74 -5.62 11.09
C LYS A 8 21.15 -7.05 10.72
N THR A 9 20.22 -7.84 10.19
CA THR A 9 20.54 -9.10 9.51
C THR A 9 20.71 -8.86 8.01
N ASN A 10 21.84 -9.31 7.49
CA ASN A 10 22.24 -9.32 6.09
C ASN A 10 21.05 -9.61 5.12
N GLY A 11 20.58 -8.58 4.39
CA GLY A 11 19.88 -8.73 3.12
C GLY A 11 18.39 -9.10 3.11
N ARG A 12 17.71 -9.30 4.24
CA ARG A 12 16.23 -9.38 4.32
C ARG A 12 15.76 -8.84 5.67
N ILE A 13 14.97 -7.78 5.64
CA ILE A 13 14.22 -7.33 6.82
C ILE A 13 13.11 -8.37 7.02
N SER A 14 13.32 -9.32 7.94
CA SER A 14 12.29 -10.26 8.36
C SER A 14 11.64 -9.74 9.64
N SER A 15 10.91 -8.61 9.56
CA SER A 15 9.81 -8.40 10.51
C SER A 15 8.73 -9.41 10.14
N ALA A 16 8.11 -10.09 11.11
CA ALA A 16 7.08 -11.10 10.84
C ALA A 16 5.94 -10.57 9.93
N TRP A 17 5.78 -9.24 9.87
CA TRP A 17 4.79 -8.53 9.07
C TRP A 17 5.42 -7.53 8.08
N ALA A 18 6.56 -7.86 7.48
CA ALA A 18 7.05 -7.16 6.29
C ALA A 18 6.24 -7.62 5.05
N LEU A 19 5.46 -6.72 4.47
CA LEU A 19 4.67 -6.97 3.27
C LEU A 19 5.30 -6.25 2.08
N GLN A 20 5.81 -7.02 1.13
CA GLN A 20 6.20 -6.50 -0.19
C GLN A 20 5.06 -6.73 -1.17
N MET A 21 4.55 -5.67 -1.77
CA MET A 21 3.33 -5.71 -2.57
C MET A 21 3.43 -4.83 -3.81
N LYS A 22 2.61 -5.21 -4.80
CA LYS A 22 2.47 -4.46 -6.05
C LYS A 22 1.01 -4.08 -6.27
N ALA A 23 0.81 -2.90 -6.85
CA ALA A 23 -0.49 -2.41 -7.26
C ALA A 23 -0.41 -1.67 -8.61
N THR A 24 -1.57 -1.50 -9.23
CA THR A 24 -1.75 -0.63 -10.39
C THR A 24 -2.68 0.52 -10.06
N THR A 25 -2.59 1.61 -10.82
CA THR A 25 -3.49 2.75 -10.68
C THR A 25 -3.70 3.46 -12.02
N ALA A 26 -4.84 4.14 -12.14
CA ALA A 26 -5.12 5.09 -13.22
C ALA A 26 -4.89 6.56 -12.79
N GLU A 27 -4.54 6.79 -11.53
CA GLU A 27 -4.33 8.13 -10.97
C GLU A 27 -2.98 8.72 -11.36
N ASP A 28 -2.92 10.05 -11.44
CA ASP A 28 -1.65 10.77 -11.60
C ASP A 28 -0.70 10.48 -10.43
N PRO A 29 0.60 10.17 -10.68
CA PRO A 29 1.53 9.83 -9.63
C PRO A 29 1.68 10.87 -8.52
N THR A 30 1.72 12.16 -8.86
CA THR A 30 1.91 13.23 -7.87
C THR A 30 0.68 13.36 -6.98
N ARG A 31 -0.50 13.34 -7.58
CA ARG A 31 -1.79 13.36 -6.87
C ARG A 31 -1.96 12.12 -6.00
N LEU A 32 -1.61 10.94 -6.51
CA LEU A 32 -1.71 9.70 -5.76
C LEU A 32 -0.80 9.70 -4.54
N ILE A 33 0.47 10.10 -4.68
CA ILE A 33 1.40 10.19 -3.55
C ILE A 33 0.86 11.10 -2.44
N GLN A 34 0.29 12.26 -2.79
CA GLN A 34 -0.30 13.18 -1.82
C GLN A 34 -1.51 12.55 -1.12
N THR A 35 -2.43 11.97 -1.90
CA THR A 35 -3.65 11.33 -1.39
C THR A 35 -3.31 10.16 -0.48
N MET A 36 -2.41 9.28 -0.91
CA MET A 36 -1.92 8.14 -0.14
C MET A 36 -1.25 8.57 1.16
N THR A 37 -0.40 9.60 1.11
CA THR A 37 0.27 10.09 2.32
C THR A 37 -0.74 10.57 3.35
N GLY A 38 -1.74 11.34 2.94
CA GLY A 38 -2.81 11.79 3.83
C GLY A 38 -3.67 10.65 4.37
N ALA A 39 -4.04 9.70 3.51
CA ALA A 39 -4.81 8.51 3.86
C ALA A 39 -4.09 7.64 4.91
N ILE A 40 -2.82 7.32 4.69
CA ILE A 40 -2.00 6.50 5.60
C ILE A 40 -1.93 7.16 6.98
N LEU A 41 -1.62 8.46 7.03
CA LEU A 41 -1.55 9.21 8.28
C LEU A 41 -2.91 9.26 8.99
N GLY A 42 -4.00 9.45 8.24
CA GLY A 42 -5.37 9.46 8.77
C GLY A 42 -5.82 8.13 9.37
N CYS A 43 -5.24 7.01 8.91
CA CYS A 43 -5.50 5.67 9.43
C CYS A 43 -4.57 5.25 10.60
N GLY A 44 -3.74 6.18 11.12
CA GLY A 44 -2.80 5.87 12.21
C GLY A 44 -1.49 5.23 11.75
N GLY A 45 -1.22 5.21 10.44
CA GLY A 45 0.07 4.81 9.89
C GLY A 45 1.06 5.97 9.77
N TRP A 46 2.29 5.66 9.41
CA TRP A 46 3.32 6.65 9.10
C TRP A 46 4.10 6.28 7.84
N VAL A 47 4.45 7.29 7.06
CA VAL A 47 5.19 7.12 5.81
C VAL A 47 6.68 7.28 6.08
N LEU A 48 7.46 6.24 5.81
CA LEU A 48 8.92 6.22 5.93
C LEU A 48 9.61 6.73 4.66
N SER A 49 9.08 6.37 3.49
CA SER A 49 9.59 6.82 2.20
C SER A 49 8.46 6.94 1.19
N ARG A 50 8.58 7.93 0.30
CA ARG A 50 7.68 8.13 -0.83
C ARG A 50 8.41 8.76 -2.00
N GLY A 51 8.14 8.30 -3.21
CA GLY A 51 8.67 8.92 -4.41
C GLY A 51 8.14 8.24 -5.68
N ALA A 52 8.34 8.91 -6.81
CA ALA A 52 8.15 8.32 -8.12
C ALA A 52 9.48 8.37 -8.88
N ASN A 53 9.77 7.34 -9.68
CA ASN A 53 10.93 7.35 -10.56
C ASN A 53 10.60 8.01 -11.91
N GLU A 54 11.61 8.18 -12.76
CA GLU A 54 11.48 8.79 -14.09
C GLU A 54 10.51 8.04 -15.02
N SER A 55 10.25 6.75 -14.72
CA SER A 55 9.29 5.91 -15.45
C SER A 55 7.86 6.01 -14.90
N GLY A 56 7.60 6.86 -13.90
CA GLY A 56 6.29 7.02 -13.28
C GLY A 56 5.93 5.92 -12.27
N VAL A 57 6.83 4.99 -11.96
CA VAL A 57 6.62 3.98 -10.93
C VAL A 57 6.75 4.62 -9.56
N ILE A 58 5.72 4.48 -8.74
CA ILE A 58 5.66 5.05 -7.40
C ILE A 58 6.12 4.00 -6.40
N ASN A 59 6.94 4.41 -5.45
CA ASN A 59 7.38 3.59 -4.34
C ASN A 59 6.94 4.24 -3.03
N LEU A 60 6.25 3.48 -2.20
CA LEU A 60 5.80 3.89 -0.87
C LEU A 60 6.27 2.86 0.16
N LEU A 61 7.02 3.32 1.15
CA LEU A 61 7.33 2.56 2.35
C LEU A 61 6.61 3.20 3.52
N PHE A 62 5.74 2.45 4.18
CA PHE A 62 4.98 2.93 5.32
C PHE A 62 4.76 1.82 6.34
N GLU A 63 4.39 2.21 7.54
CA GLU A 63 4.15 1.31 8.67
C GLU A 63 2.86 1.69 9.39
N PHE A 64 2.26 0.72 10.07
CA PHE A 64 1.07 0.93 10.88
C PHE A 64 0.93 -0.18 11.95
N GLU A 65 0.20 0.08 13.02
CA GLU A 65 -0.14 -0.93 14.02
C GLU A 65 -1.17 -1.91 13.48
N ARG A 66 -1.00 -3.21 13.75
CA ARG A 66 -1.86 -4.29 13.22
C ARG A 66 -3.34 -4.07 13.44
N GLN A 67 -3.74 -3.46 14.55
CA GLN A 67 -5.14 -3.15 14.84
C GLN A 67 -5.83 -2.29 13.75
N HIS A 68 -5.06 -1.52 12.96
CA HIS A 68 -5.56 -0.69 11.86
C HIS A 68 -5.54 -1.39 10.48
N CYS A 69 -5.34 -2.71 10.44
CA CYS A 69 -5.19 -3.45 9.19
C CYS A 69 -6.40 -3.36 8.27
N VAL A 70 -7.62 -3.28 8.81
CA VAL A 70 -8.85 -3.19 8.01
C VAL A 70 -8.98 -1.80 7.40
N GLU A 71 -8.74 -0.75 8.19
CA GLU A 71 -8.73 0.64 7.74
C GLU A 71 -7.66 0.84 6.65
N MET A 72 -6.46 0.31 6.88
CA MET A 72 -5.37 0.40 5.92
C MET A 72 -5.71 -0.32 4.61
N TYR A 73 -6.19 -1.56 4.69
CA TYR A 73 -6.62 -2.29 3.48
C TYR A 73 -7.72 -1.55 2.72
N THR A 74 -8.70 -0.99 3.44
CA THR A 74 -9.82 -0.25 2.87
C THR A 74 -9.34 1.01 2.16
N VAL A 75 -8.46 1.79 2.78
CA VAL A 75 -8.01 3.07 2.20
C VAL A 75 -7.16 2.85 0.95
N LEU A 76 -6.32 1.79 0.92
CA LEU A 76 -5.54 1.43 -0.27
C LEU A 76 -6.44 1.18 -1.48
N VAL A 77 -7.55 0.45 -1.30
CA VAL A 77 -8.49 0.21 -2.40
C VAL A 77 -9.29 1.49 -2.73
N ALA A 78 -9.72 2.23 -1.70
CA ALA A 78 -10.56 3.42 -1.88
C ALA A 78 -9.86 4.57 -2.63
N VAL A 79 -8.54 4.69 -2.53
CA VAL A 79 -7.77 5.68 -3.30
C VAL A 79 -7.55 5.28 -4.77
N GLY A 80 -8.12 4.16 -5.21
CA GLY A 80 -8.03 3.69 -6.60
C GLY A 80 -6.79 2.84 -6.88
N LEU A 81 -6.23 2.16 -5.87
CA LEU A 81 -5.25 1.11 -6.13
C LEU A 81 -5.94 -0.21 -6.45
N GLU A 82 -5.53 -0.79 -7.57
CA GLU A 82 -5.80 -2.18 -7.91
C GLU A 82 -4.66 -3.03 -7.36
N LEU A 83 -4.89 -3.66 -6.21
CA LEU A 83 -3.88 -4.49 -5.57
C LEU A 83 -3.71 -5.81 -6.34
N SER A 84 -2.47 -6.30 -6.44
CA SER A 84 -2.24 -7.66 -6.94
C SER A 84 -2.97 -8.71 -6.10
N GLN A 85 -3.28 -9.86 -6.69
CA GLN A 85 -3.91 -10.98 -5.97
C GLN A 85 -3.13 -11.36 -4.69
N VAL A 86 -1.80 -11.35 -4.78
CA VAL A 86 -0.92 -11.62 -3.63
C VAL A 86 -1.11 -10.59 -2.53
N ALA A 87 -1.20 -9.30 -2.88
CA ALA A 87 -1.43 -8.23 -1.91
C ALA A 87 -2.79 -8.37 -1.21
N HIS A 88 -3.86 -8.69 -1.95
CA HIS A 88 -5.18 -8.96 -1.37
C HIS A 88 -5.15 -10.14 -0.39
N ILE A 89 -4.49 -11.25 -0.75
CA ILE A 89 -4.35 -12.42 0.14
C ILE A 89 -3.60 -12.05 1.40
N ARG A 90 -2.45 -11.37 1.29
CA ARG A 90 -1.63 -10.95 2.44
C ARG A 90 -2.39 -10.03 3.40
N PHE A 91 -3.11 -9.04 2.89
CA PHE A 91 -3.92 -8.18 3.75
C PHE A 91 -5.07 -8.94 4.41
N THR A 92 -5.69 -9.88 3.69
CA THR A 92 -6.76 -10.71 4.26
C THR A 92 -6.23 -11.61 5.38
N GLU A 93 -5.09 -12.26 5.18
CA GLU A 93 -4.39 -13.06 6.20
C GLU A 93 -4.05 -12.21 7.42
N LEU A 94 -3.50 -11.01 7.21
CA LEU A 94 -3.18 -10.06 8.27
C LEU A 94 -4.43 -9.70 9.08
N CYS A 95 -5.52 -9.30 8.40
CA CYS A 95 -6.78 -8.92 9.05
C CYS A 95 -7.39 -10.07 9.85
N GLN A 96 -7.40 -11.28 9.29
CA GLN A 96 -7.90 -12.48 9.98
C GLN A 96 -7.05 -12.81 11.21
N CYS A 97 -5.73 -12.77 11.08
CA CYS A 97 -4.82 -13.06 12.18
C CYS A 97 -4.95 -12.01 13.30
N THR A 98 -5.05 -10.72 12.95
CA THR A 98 -5.27 -9.64 13.92
C THR A 98 -6.62 -9.79 14.62
N ARG A 99 -7.68 -10.15 13.90
CA ARG A 99 -9.00 -10.37 14.50
C ARG A 99 -8.99 -11.52 15.51
N ASN A 100 -8.28 -12.60 15.21
CA ASN A 100 -8.24 -13.79 16.07
C ASN A 100 -7.33 -13.64 17.30
N ASN A 101 -6.33 -12.75 17.24
CA ASN A 101 -5.31 -12.60 18.28
C ASN A 101 -5.10 -11.12 18.67
N ASN A 102 -6.16 -10.31 18.66
CA ASN A 102 -6.04 -8.85 18.78
C ASN A 102 -5.32 -8.42 20.07
N GLU A 103 -5.64 -9.07 21.19
CA GLU A 103 -5.04 -8.77 22.51
C GLU A 103 -3.54 -9.05 22.55
N ASP A 104 -3.05 -10.02 21.77
CA ASP A 104 -1.65 -10.43 21.75
C ASP A 104 -0.81 -9.64 20.74
N CYS A 105 -1.40 -9.23 19.61
CA CYS A 105 -0.63 -8.70 18.47
C CYS A 105 -1.14 -7.37 17.89
N GLY A 106 -2.19 -6.76 18.45
CA GLY A 106 -2.80 -5.54 17.91
C GLY A 106 -1.83 -4.37 17.78
N ALA A 107 -0.90 -4.24 18.73
CA ALA A 107 0.12 -3.19 18.77
C ALA A 107 1.42 -3.55 18.02
N GLU A 108 1.50 -4.73 17.38
CA GLU A 108 2.65 -5.05 16.53
C GLU A 108 2.67 -4.16 15.30
N ILE A 109 3.88 -3.84 14.82
CA ILE A 109 4.06 -2.99 13.65
C ILE A 109 4.11 -3.84 12.38
N VAL A 110 3.30 -3.45 11.40
CA VAL A 110 3.34 -3.94 10.01
C VAL A 110 4.14 -2.96 9.18
N SER A 111 5.06 -3.46 8.38
CA SER A 111 5.83 -2.66 7.43
C SER A 111 5.43 -3.03 6.01
N VAL A 112 5.06 -2.04 5.20
CA VAL A 112 4.58 -2.23 3.83
C VAL A 112 5.50 -1.51 2.86
N ASP A 113 6.10 -2.29 1.97
CA ASP A 113 6.84 -1.83 0.81
C ASP A 113 5.96 -2.03 -0.43
N LEU A 114 5.45 -0.92 -0.96
CA LEU A 114 4.44 -0.89 -2.01
C LEU A 114 5.00 -0.23 -3.27
N GLU A 115 5.05 -1.02 -4.35
CA GLU A 115 5.39 -0.57 -5.69
C GLU A 115 4.10 -0.40 -6.52
N ILE A 116 3.88 0.78 -7.10
CA ILE A 116 2.65 1.11 -7.83
C ILE A 116 2.99 1.49 -9.27
N TYR A 117 2.33 0.83 -10.21
CA TYR A 117 2.46 1.08 -11.64
C TYR A 117 1.29 1.94 -12.12
N SER A 118 1.57 3.15 -12.59
CA SER A 118 0.57 3.99 -13.25
C SER A 118 0.47 3.61 -14.72
N PHE A 119 -0.74 3.41 -15.23
CA PHE A 119 -0.96 3.36 -16.67
C PHE A 119 -1.21 4.76 -17.22
N PRO A 120 -0.62 5.15 -18.36
CA PRO A 120 -0.97 6.40 -18.99
C PRO A 120 -2.45 6.37 -19.39
N MET A 121 -3.20 7.36 -18.92
CA MET A 121 -4.65 7.51 -19.10
C MET A 121 -5.09 7.49 -20.59
N GLU A 122 -4.16 7.73 -21.52
CA GLU A 122 -4.39 7.70 -22.96
C GLU A 122 -4.89 6.31 -23.48
N MET A 123 -4.58 5.22 -22.78
CA MET A 123 -5.09 3.89 -23.13
C MET A 123 -6.50 3.59 -22.59
N ALA A 124 -7.01 4.38 -21.64
CA ALA A 124 -8.36 4.20 -21.10
C ALA A 124 -9.46 4.80 -22.00
N ALA A 125 -9.09 5.70 -22.93
CA ALA A 125 -10.04 6.36 -23.84
C ALA A 125 -10.45 5.50 -25.06
N VAL A 126 -9.72 4.42 -25.37
CA VAL A 126 -10.03 3.49 -26.49
C VAL A 126 -11.09 2.45 -26.09
N ARG A 127 -12.16 2.88 -25.41
CA ARG A 127 -13.39 2.09 -25.25
C ARG A 127 -14.69 2.88 -25.49
N GLY A 128 -14.60 4.17 -25.83
CA GLY A 128 -15.76 5.06 -25.96
C GLY A 128 -16.07 5.60 -27.36
N GLY A 129 -15.32 5.23 -28.41
CA GLY A 129 -15.55 5.74 -29.76
C GLY A 129 -16.52 4.87 -30.56
N MET A 130 -17.83 5.11 -30.45
CA MET A 130 -18.76 4.72 -31.52
C MET A 130 -18.55 5.68 -32.71
N PRO A 131 -18.38 5.18 -33.95
CA PRO A 131 -18.36 6.06 -35.11
C PRO A 131 -19.77 6.59 -35.36
N GLU A 132 -19.90 7.91 -35.50
CA GLU A 132 -21.11 8.53 -36.05
C GLU A 132 -21.30 8.06 -37.49
N VAL A 133 -22.43 7.41 -37.74
CA VAL A 133 -22.88 7.04 -39.09
C VAL A 133 -23.55 8.25 -39.73
N GLY A 134 -22.93 8.77 -40.78
CA GLY A 134 -23.56 9.66 -41.75
C GLY A 134 -24.41 8.92 -42.76
#